data_AF-A0AAD5KU02-F1
#
_entry.id   AF-A0AAD5KU02-F1
#
_cell.length_a   1.000
_cell.length_b   1.000
_cell.length_c   1.000
_cell.angle_alpha   90.00
_cell.angle_beta   90.00
_cell.angle_gamma   90.00
#
_symmetry.space_group_name_H-M   'P 1'
#
loop_
_entity.id
_entity.type
_entity.pdbx_description
1 polymer ?
#
loop_
_entity_poly.entity_id
_entity_poly.type
_entity_poly.pdbx_seq_one_letter_code
_entity_poly.pdbx_strand_id
1 'polypeptide(L)'
;MRILLEKDIKPTDIITRKSIENAVRVAIALGGSTNAVLHILAIARTAGVKFNLQDFKDLNSKTPMIGDFKPSGKFLMEDLHEQGGLPAFMKYFIEKGYLHGDCMTVTGKTVAENLENIHPIIPSKVNVIHPIESPIKETGHLCILEGNLAPEGAVAKITGKEGRLFTGPARVFDSELEANNAIRDHRVQAGDVVVIRNVGPKGAPGMPEMLKPTSMIIGAGLGSDVALITDGRFSGGTHGFVVGHVTPEACVVDRLVCCKMVI
;
A
#
# COMPACT_ATOMS: atom_id res chain seq x y z
N MET A 1 6.16 25.71 15.63
CA MET A 1 7.10 25.29 16.70
C MET A 1 6.82 25.94 18.05
N ARG A 2 6.68 27.28 18.16
CA ARG A 2 6.49 27.97 19.44
C ARG A 2 5.39 27.36 20.32
N ILE A 3 4.19 27.16 19.76
CA ILE A 3 3.04 26.55 20.47
C ILE A 3 3.35 25.16 21.01
N LEU A 4 4.07 24.33 20.24
CA LEU A 4 4.42 22.97 20.65
C LEU A 4 5.40 22.98 21.82
N LEU A 5 6.35 23.91 21.83
CA LEU A 5 7.30 24.07 22.94
C LEU A 5 6.61 24.64 24.18
N GLU A 6 5.77 25.67 24.03
CA GLU A 6 5.03 26.29 25.14
C GLU A 6 4.05 25.32 25.81
N LYS A 7 3.40 24.45 25.02
CA LYS A 7 2.46 23.43 25.51
C LYS A 7 3.10 22.07 25.80
N ASP A 8 4.41 21.95 25.60
CA ASP A 8 5.17 20.70 25.71
C ASP A 8 4.57 19.51 24.92
N ILE A 9 4.05 19.78 23.72
CA ILE A 9 3.47 18.76 22.83
C ILE A 9 4.58 18.06 22.07
N LYS A 10 4.74 16.76 22.33
CA LYS A 10 5.79 15.90 21.78
C LYS A 10 5.26 15.04 20.63
N PRO A 11 6.15 14.44 19.81
CA PRO A 11 5.74 13.47 18.80
C PRO A 11 4.88 12.32 19.34
N THR A 12 5.14 11.84 20.56
CA THR A 12 4.36 10.77 21.21
C THR A 12 2.94 11.19 21.61
N ASP A 13 2.68 12.48 21.76
CA ASP A 13 1.33 13.00 22.03
C ASP A 13 0.49 13.07 20.74
N ILE A 14 1.16 13.12 19.59
CA ILE A 14 0.55 13.19 18.26
C ILE A 14 0.47 11.80 17.61
N ILE A 15 1.53 11.01 17.71
CA ILE A 15 1.65 9.66 17.14
C ILE A 15 1.09 8.67 18.14
N THR A 16 -0.21 8.42 18.02
CA THR A 16 -0.99 7.51 18.85
C THR A 16 -1.56 6.40 17.96
N ARG A 17 -2.14 5.36 18.57
CA ARG A 17 -2.83 4.32 17.79
C ARG A 17 -3.93 4.90 16.89
N LYS A 18 -4.72 5.86 17.39
CA LYS A 18 -5.77 6.53 16.61
C LYS A 18 -5.21 7.33 15.43
N SER A 19 -4.11 8.06 15.60
CA SER A 19 -3.54 8.84 14.48
C SER A 19 -2.86 7.94 13.44
N ILE A 20 -2.29 6.81 13.85
CA ILE A 20 -1.81 5.76 12.94
C ILE A 20 -2.98 5.15 12.16
N GLU A 21 -4.09 4.81 12.82
CA GLU A 21 -5.30 4.33 12.13
C GLU A 21 -5.83 5.36 11.12
N ASN A 22 -5.81 6.66 11.46
CA ASN A 22 -6.17 7.73 10.53
C ASN A 22 -5.26 7.73 9.30
N ALA A 23 -3.93 7.67 9.50
CA ALA A 23 -2.97 7.64 8.40
C ALA A 23 -3.19 6.44 7.47
N VAL A 24 -3.46 5.25 8.04
CA VAL A 24 -3.76 4.04 7.27
C VAL A 24 -5.06 4.18 6.48
N ARG A 25 -6.13 4.69 7.10
CA ARG A 25 -7.41 4.90 6.41
C ARG A 25 -7.29 5.89 5.26
N VAL A 26 -6.56 6.99 5.44
CA VAL A 26 -6.28 7.95 4.36
C VAL A 26 -5.48 7.28 3.24
N ALA A 27 -4.42 6.53 3.58
CA ALA A 27 -3.62 5.83 2.58
C ALA A 27 -4.44 4.80 1.78
N ILE A 28 -5.33 4.05 2.43
CA ILE A 28 -6.23 3.10 1.77
C ILE A 28 -7.22 3.82 0.87
N ALA A 29 -7.94 4.80 1.42
CA ALA A 29 -9.02 5.49 0.72
C ALA A 29 -8.54 6.18 -0.56
N LEU A 30 -7.31 6.69 -0.56
CA LEU A 30 -6.70 7.39 -1.70
C LEU A 30 -5.86 6.48 -2.62
N GLY A 31 -5.87 5.15 -2.45
CA GLY A 31 -5.13 4.27 -3.37
C GLY A 31 -3.60 4.29 -3.18
N GLY A 32 -3.12 4.60 -1.97
CA GLY A 32 -1.72 4.84 -1.64
C GLY A 32 -0.74 3.67 -1.90
N SER A 33 0.55 3.95 -1.82
CA SER A 33 1.59 2.95 -2.09
C SER A 33 1.63 1.81 -1.05
N THR A 34 2.03 0.60 -1.48
CA THR A 34 2.35 -0.52 -0.58
C THR A 34 3.49 -0.18 0.38
N ASN A 35 4.39 0.74 0.00
CA ASN A 35 5.46 1.26 0.87
C ASN A 35 4.90 1.97 2.12
N ALA A 36 3.65 2.46 2.10
CA ALA A 36 3.01 3.03 3.28
C ALA A 36 2.92 2.02 4.43
N VAL A 37 2.75 0.72 4.12
CA VAL A 37 2.75 -0.35 5.13
C VAL A 37 4.08 -0.38 5.88
N LEU A 38 5.20 -0.39 5.15
CA LEU A 38 6.54 -0.40 5.73
C LEU A 38 6.79 0.84 6.60
N HIS A 39 6.52 2.03 6.06
CA HIS A 39 6.82 3.29 6.75
C HIS A 39 5.95 3.48 7.99
N ILE A 40 4.65 3.19 7.92
CA ILE A 40 3.74 3.34 9.05
C ILE A 40 4.08 2.34 10.17
N LEU A 41 4.41 1.08 9.83
CA LEU A 41 4.88 0.11 10.83
C LEU A 41 6.18 0.57 11.52
N ALA A 42 7.12 1.13 10.74
CA ALA A 42 8.36 1.68 11.29
C ALA A 42 8.11 2.89 12.22
N ILE A 43 7.22 3.81 11.82
CA ILE A 43 6.80 4.96 12.65
C ILE A 43 6.14 4.49 13.93
N ALA A 44 5.18 3.57 13.84
CA ALA A 44 4.48 3.04 15.01
C ALA A 44 5.45 2.38 15.99
N ARG A 45 6.37 1.54 15.50
CA ARG A 45 7.41 0.91 16.32
C ARG A 45 8.33 1.94 16.99
N THR A 46 8.74 2.98 16.26
CA THR A 46 9.60 4.05 16.77
C THR A 46 8.91 4.87 17.86
N ALA A 47 7.61 5.12 17.70
CA ALA A 47 6.79 5.82 18.69
C ALA A 47 6.32 4.94 19.86
N GLY A 48 6.68 3.65 19.89
CA GLY A 48 6.22 2.70 20.92
C GLY A 48 4.73 2.34 20.82
N VAL A 49 4.08 2.61 19.68
CA VAL A 49 2.67 2.28 19.42
C VAL A 49 2.56 0.84 18.95
N LYS A 50 1.80 0.02 19.69
CA LYS A 50 1.47 -1.35 19.26
C LYS A 50 0.57 -1.30 18.04
N PHE A 51 1.14 -1.56 16.87
CA PHE A 51 0.46 -1.62 15.58
C PHE A 51 1.17 -2.65 14.68
N ASN A 52 0.42 -3.53 14.02
CA ASN A 52 0.99 -4.63 13.23
C ASN A 52 0.26 -4.84 11.88
N LEU A 53 0.65 -5.89 11.15
CA LEU A 53 0.10 -6.18 9.83
C LEU A 53 -1.38 -6.63 9.87
N GLN A 54 -1.82 -7.26 10.97
CA GLN A 54 -3.22 -7.61 11.18
C GLN A 54 -4.08 -6.35 11.34
N ASP A 55 -3.57 -5.33 12.04
CA ASP A 55 -4.27 -4.04 12.14
C ASP A 55 -4.46 -3.39 10.75
N PHE A 56 -3.46 -3.50 9.87
CA PHE A 56 -3.58 -3.09 8.46
C PHE A 56 -4.67 -3.85 7.71
N LYS A 57 -4.70 -5.18 7.84
CA LYS A 57 -5.69 -6.07 7.21
C LYS A 57 -7.11 -5.71 7.64
N ASP A 58 -7.31 -5.51 8.95
CA ASP A 58 -8.60 -5.13 9.51
C ASP A 58 -9.07 -3.76 8.99
N LEU A 59 -8.19 -2.76 8.96
CA LEU A 59 -8.52 -1.44 8.41
C LEU A 59 -8.78 -1.48 6.91
N ASN A 60 -8.03 -2.28 6.14
CA ASN A 60 -8.24 -2.47 4.71
C ASN A 60 -9.61 -3.09 4.40
N SER A 61 -10.08 -4.04 5.21
CA SER A 61 -11.42 -4.63 5.06
C SER A 61 -12.57 -3.66 5.37
N LYS A 62 -12.31 -2.61 6.15
CA LYS A 62 -13.32 -1.66 6.66
C LYS A 62 -13.26 -0.29 5.98
N THR A 63 -12.30 -0.04 5.10
CA THR A 63 -12.08 1.27 4.48
C THR A 63 -12.24 1.15 2.97
N PRO A 64 -13.25 1.80 2.36
CA PRO A 64 -13.42 1.77 0.91
C PRO A 64 -12.34 2.59 0.22
N MET A 65 -11.93 2.15 -0.97
CA MET A 65 -11.08 2.95 -1.86
C MET A 65 -11.98 3.88 -2.69
N ILE A 66 -11.78 5.19 -2.55
CA ILE A 66 -12.60 6.22 -3.20
C ILE A 66 -11.80 7.25 -4.00
N GLY A 67 -10.48 7.29 -3.88
CA GLY A 67 -9.61 8.17 -4.66
C GLY A 67 -9.24 7.58 -6.02
N ASP A 68 -9.59 8.28 -7.11
CA ASP A 68 -9.29 7.89 -8.49
C ASP A 68 -7.93 8.46 -8.96
N PHE A 69 -6.85 8.10 -8.27
CA PHE A 69 -5.51 8.58 -8.58
C PHE A 69 -4.71 7.64 -9.48
N LYS A 70 -3.90 8.21 -10.38
CA LYS A 70 -2.80 7.50 -11.03
C LYS A 70 -1.90 6.83 -9.97
N PRO A 71 -1.32 5.65 -10.24
CA PRO A 71 -1.24 5.01 -11.56
C PRO A 71 -2.43 4.12 -11.94
N SER A 72 -3.32 3.80 -11.01
CA SER A 72 -4.51 2.95 -11.28
C SER A 72 -5.70 3.73 -11.84
N GLY A 73 -5.78 5.01 -11.50
CA GLY A 73 -6.87 5.92 -11.81
C GLY A 73 -6.51 7.03 -12.80
N LYS A 74 -7.36 8.05 -12.87
CA LYS A 74 -7.27 9.13 -13.88
C LYS A 74 -6.54 10.37 -13.38
N PHE A 75 -6.73 10.74 -12.13
CA PHE A 75 -6.36 12.05 -11.58
C PHE A 75 -4.98 12.05 -10.91
N LEU A 76 -4.45 13.24 -10.68
CA LEU A 76 -3.23 13.56 -9.96
C LEU A 76 -3.57 14.25 -8.63
N MET A 77 -2.56 14.46 -7.79
CA MET A 77 -2.76 15.13 -6.50
C MET A 77 -3.20 16.60 -6.65
N GLU A 78 -2.86 17.24 -7.77
CA GLU A 78 -3.31 18.60 -8.10
C GLU A 78 -4.84 18.68 -8.24
N ASP A 79 -5.48 17.68 -8.86
CA ASP A 79 -6.94 17.64 -8.98
C ASP A 79 -7.63 17.57 -7.61
N LEU A 80 -7.02 16.90 -6.63
CA LEU A 80 -7.50 16.91 -5.25
C LEU A 80 -7.30 18.30 -4.62
N HIS A 81 -6.16 18.93 -4.87
CA HIS A 81 -5.87 20.27 -4.36
C HIS A 81 -6.90 21.30 -4.85
N GLU A 82 -7.26 21.26 -6.13
CA GLU A 82 -8.29 22.13 -6.72
C GLU A 82 -9.68 21.92 -6.09
N GLN A 83 -9.94 20.74 -5.51
CA GLN A 83 -11.18 20.40 -4.81
C GLN A 83 -11.09 20.60 -3.29
N GLY A 84 -10.12 21.39 -2.80
CA GLY A 84 -9.95 21.72 -1.38
C GLY A 84 -8.89 20.87 -0.65
N GLY A 85 -8.21 19.98 -1.37
CA GLY A 85 -7.07 19.22 -0.89
C GLY A 85 -7.40 18.17 0.17
N LEU A 86 -6.34 17.69 0.83
CA LEU A 86 -6.45 16.72 1.90
C LEU A 86 -7.34 17.19 3.08
N PRO A 87 -7.36 18.47 3.50
CA PRO A 87 -8.26 18.94 4.55
C PRO A 87 -9.74 18.73 4.21
N ALA A 88 -10.18 19.08 2.99
CA ALA A 88 -11.56 18.88 2.55
C ALA A 88 -11.93 17.39 2.51
N PHE A 89 -11.02 16.55 2.03
CA PHE A 89 -11.17 15.09 2.06
C PHE A 89 -11.27 14.54 3.49
N MET A 90 -10.36 14.93 4.39
CA MET A 90 -10.35 14.46 5.77
C MET A 90 -11.62 14.88 6.51
N LYS A 91 -12.15 16.08 6.25
CA LYS A 91 -13.42 16.53 6.83
C LYS A 91 -14.58 15.63 6.39
N TYR A 92 -14.70 15.36 5.10
CA TYR A 92 -15.69 14.41 4.57
C TYR A 92 -15.56 13.03 5.25
N PHE A 93 -14.33 12.53 5.41
CA PHE A 93 -14.08 11.23 6.03
C PHE A 93 -14.37 11.19 7.54
N ILE A 94 -14.18 12.31 8.26
CA ILE A 94 -14.62 12.45 9.66
C ILE A 94 -16.14 12.44 9.75
N GLU A 95 -16.83 13.21 8.91
CA GLU A 95 -18.30 13.28 8.88
C GLU A 95 -18.94 11.91 8.59
N LYS A 96 -18.22 11.07 7.84
CA LYS A 96 -18.62 9.69 7.54
C LYS A 96 -18.16 8.67 8.60
N GLY A 97 -17.52 9.11 9.67
CA GLY A 97 -17.14 8.27 10.81
C GLY A 97 -15.89 7.41 10.60
N TYR A 98 -15.07 7.68 9.59
CA TYR A 98 -13.87 6.91 9.31
C TYR A 98 -12.64 7.40 10.09
N LEU A 99 -12.53 8.70 10.35
CA LEU A 99 -11.36 9.26 11.02
C LEU A 99 -11.64 9.72 12.44
N HIS A 100 -10.65 9.51 13.32
CA HIS A 100 -10.62 9.98 14.70
C HIS A 100 -10.32 11.49 14.71
N GLY A 101 -11.36 12.30 14.90
CA GLY A 101 -11.25 13.77 14.92
C GLY A 101 -10.55 14.34 16.15
N ASP A 102 -10.50 13.59 17.26
CA ASP A 102 -9.92 13.98 18.55
C ASP A 102 -8.39 13.88 18.62
N CYS A 103 -7.73 13.41 17.55
CA CYS A 103 -6.27 13.28 17.52
C CYS A 103 -5.58 14.65 17.58
N MET A 104 -4.64 14.83 18.50
CA MET A 104 -3.78 16.02 18.57
C MET A 104 -2.92 16.17 17.31
N THR A 105 -2.63 17.42 16.91
CA THR A 105 -1.79 17.72 15.76
C THR A 105 -0.71 18.75 16.09
N VAL A 106 0.19 18.98 15.12
CA VAL A 106 1.28 19.97 15.24
C VAL A 106 0.81 21.43 15.37
N THR A 107 -0.48 21.72 15.19
CA THR A 107 -1.04 23.06 15.42
C THR A 107 -1.38 23.30 16.90
N GLY A 108 -1.29 22.27 17.74
CA GLY A 108 -1.77 22.31 19.13
C GLY A 108 -3.28 22.27 19.26
N LYS A 109 -3.97 21.88 18.17
CA LYS A 109 -5.40 21.59 18.07
C LYS A 109 -5.59 20.15 17.59
N THR A 110 -6.77 19.61 17.83
CA THR A 110 -7.21 18.33 17.29
C THR A 110 -7.43 18.39 15.77
N VAL A 111 -7.51 17.23 15.12
CA VAL A 111 -7.83 17.14 13.69
C VAL A 111 -9.17 17.81 13.40
N ALA A 112 -10.21 17.57 14.22
CA ALA A 112 -11.53 18.17 14.03
C ALA A 112 -11.51 19.70 14.15
N GLU A 113 -10.82 20.24 15.15
CA GLU A 113 -10.67 21.70 15.34
C GLU A 113 -9.92 22.37 14.18
N ASN A 114 -8.93 21.70 13.59
CA ASN A 114 -8.25 22.22 12.40
C ASN A 114 -9.16 22.29 11.17
N LEU A 115 -10.20 21.44 11.12
CA LEU A 115 -11.09 21.29 9.98
C LEU A 115 -12.43 22.01 10.16
N GLU A 116 -12.67 22.65 11.31
CA GLU A 116 -13.95 23.30 11.65
C GLU A 116 -14.46 24.25 10.56
N ASN A 117 -13.57 25.09 10.01
CA ASN A 117 -13.90 26.08 8.98
C ASN A 117 -13.65 25.62 7.54
N ILE A 118 -13.30 24.35 7.33
CA ILE A 118 -13.09 23.77 6.00
C ILE A 118 -14.43 23.20 5.50
N HIS A 119 -14.76 23.40 4.24
CA HIS A 119 -15.89 22.70 3.63
C HIS A 119 -15.48 21.27 3.24
N PRO A 120 -16.30 20.24 3.53
CA PRO A 120 -15.99 18.89 3.08
C PRO A 120 -15.94 18.84 1.56
N ILE A 121 -15.07 17.98 1.02
CA ILE A 121 -15.05 17.73 -0.42
C ILE A 121 -16.41 17.20 -0.88
N ILE A 122 -16.88 17.64 -2.04
CA ILE A 122 -18.13 17.15 -2.63
C ILE A 122 -17.79 15.95 -3.52
N PRO A 123 -18.10 14.72 -3.09
CA PRO A 123 -17.73 13.53 -3.84
C PRO A 123 -18.59 13.36 -5.09
N SER A 124 -18.00 12.81 -6.16
CA SER A 124 -18.72 12.50 -7.40
C SER A 124 -17.97 11.42 -8.18
N LYS A 125 -18.71 10.59 -8.94
CA LYS A 125 -18.13 9.54 -9.80
C LYS A 125 -17.31 10.07 -10.97
N VAL A 126 -17.41 11.37 -11.25
CA VAL A 126 -16.63 12.04 -12.29
C VAL A 126 -15.50 12.91 -11.70
N ASN A 127 -15.36 12.93 -10.38
CA ASN A 127 -14.34 13.69 -9.67
C ASN A 127 -13.24 12.76 -9.12
N VAL A 128 -12.19 13.36 -8.55
CA VAL A 128 -11.07 12.66 -7.91
C VAL A 128 -11.49 11.81 -6.72
N ILE A 129 -12.52 12.22 -5.96
CA ILE A 129 -13.07 11.48 -4.83
C ILE A 129 -14.49 10.99 -5.15
N HIS A 130 -14.66 9.68 -5.16
CA HIS A 130 -15.96 9.02 -5.29
C HIS A 130 -16.77 9.05 -3.98
N PRO A 131 -18.11 8.96 -4.04
CA PRO A 131 -18.92 8.80 -2.84
C PRO A 131 -18.64 7.46 -2.15
N ILE A 132 -18.63 7.43 -0.81
CA ILE A 132 -18.48 6.20 -0.02
C ILE A 132 -19.58 5.18 -0.33
N GLU A 133 -20.78 5.65 -0.69
CA GLU A 133 -21.92 4.82 -1.08
C GLU A 133 -21.74 4.19 -2.47
N SER A 134 -20.81 4.71 -3.28
CA SER A 134 -20.47 4.13 -4.58
C SER A 134 -18.96 4.23 -4.82
N PRO A 135 -18.17 3.47 -4.03
CA PRO A 135 -16.72 3.57 -4.04
C PRO A 135 -16.14 2.92 -5.30
N ILE A 136 -14.86 3.18 -5.57
CA ILE A 136 -14.13 2.47 -6.63
C ILE A 136 -13.97 1.00 -6.25
N LYS A 137 -13.71 0.74 -4.97
CA LYS A 137 -13.67 -0.60 -4.37
C LYS A 137 -14.24 -0.54 -2.96
N GLU A 138 -15.13 -1.48 -2.61
CA GLU A 138 -15.79 -1.54 -1.30
C GLU A 138 -14.80 -1.78 -0.14
N THR A 139 -13.69 -2.43 -0.44
CA THR A 139 -12.55 -2.63 0.47
C THR A 139 -11.32 -1.94 -0.08
N GLY A 140 -10.29 -1.81 0.74
CA GLY A 140 -9.03 -1.22 0.32
C GLY A 140 -8.25 -2.08 -0.68
N HIS A 141 -7.29 -1.46 -1.35
CA HIS A 141 -6.43 -2.07 -2.37
C HIS A 141 -5.17 -2.75 -1.81
N LEU A 142 -4.83 -2.51 -0.54
CA LEU A 142 -3.66 -3.11 0.11
C LEU A 142 -4.03 -4.47 0.70
N CYS A 143 -3.69 -5.53 -0.02
CA CYS A 143 -3.93 -6.90 0.45
C CYS A 143 -2.75 -7.39 1.29
N ILE A 144 -3.04 -7.75 2.53
CA ILE A 144 -2.12 -8.49 3.39
C ILE A 144 -2.29 -9.98 3.09
N LEU A 145 -1.24 -10.61 2.59
CA LEU A 145 -1.23 -12.02 2.23
C LEU A 145 -0.47 -12.82 3.28
N GLU A 146 -0.99 -14.01 3.60
CA GLU A 146 -0.40 -14.97 4.52
C GLU A 146 -0.40 -16.34 3.86
N GLY A 147 0.58 -17.17 4.20
CA GLY A 147 0.65 -18.53 3.67
C GLY A 147 1.98 -19.18 3.97
N ASN A 148 2.19 -20.37 3.42
CA ASN A 148 3.44 -21.10 3.58
C ASN A 148 4.66 -20.34 3.00
N LEU A 149 4.46 -19.55 1.94
CA LEU A 149 5.50 -18.68 1.35
C LEU A 149 5.77 -17.41 2.15
N ALA A 150 4.77 -16.89 2.87
CA ALA A 150 4.84 -15.65 3.62
C ALA A 150 4.22 -15.82 5.01
N PRO A 151 4.84 -16.63 5.89
CA PRO A 151 4.26 -16.95 7.19
C PRO A 151 4.23 -15.75 8.15
N GLU A 152 5.07 -14.75 7.93
CA GLU A 152 5.03 -13.47 8.67
C GLU A 152 4.31 -12.35 7.89
N GLY A 153 3.80 -12.69 6.70
CA GLY A 153 3.03 -11.81 5.84
C GLY A 153 3.76 -11.33 4.59
N ALA A 154 2.97 -10.84 3.64
CA ALA A 154 3.39 -10.15 2.44
C ALA A 154 2.36 -9.06 2.08
N VAL A 155 2.74 -8.14 1.20
CA VAL A 155 1.90 -7.02 0.79
C VAL A 155 1.70 -7.06 -0.72
N ALA A 156 0.45 -7.05 -1.15
CA ALA A 156 0.07 -6.96 -2.55
C ALA A 156 -0.82 -5.75 -2.80
N LYS A 157 -0.79 -5.21 -4.02
CA LYS A 157 -1.74 -4.20 -4.48
C LYS A 157 -2.73 -4.86 -5.43
N ILE A 158 -3.97 -5.06 -4.97
CA ILE A 158 -5.04 -5.70 -5.74
C ILE A 158 -6.14 -4.69 -6.01
N THR A 159 -6.23 -4.23 -7.25
CA THR A 159 -7.21 -3.20 -7.66
C THR A 159 -8.59 -3.79 -7.98
N GLY A 160 -8.68 -5.11 -8.17
CA GLY A 160 -9.91 -5.85 -8.48
C GLY A 160 -10.06 -6.21 -9.96
N LYS A 161 -9.17 -5.74 -10.83
CA LYS A 161 -9.15 -6.06 -12.27
C LYS A 161 -8.41 -7.37 -12.58
N GLU A 162 -7.62 -7.85 -11.63
CA GLU A 162 -6.71 -8.99 -11.76
C GLU A 162 -7.40 -10.33 -11.50
N GLY A 163 -8.57 -10.32 -10.83
CA GLY A 163 -9.23 -11.51 -10.30
C GLY A 163 -8.82 -11.81 -8.85
N ARG A 164 -9.18 -12.99 -8.36
CA ARG A 164 -8.95 -13.40 -6.95
C ARG A 164 -7.93 -14.52 -6.79
N LEU A 165 -7.58 -15.21 -7.87
CA LEU A 165 -6.71 -16.38 -7.81
C LEU A 165 -5.79 -16.40 -9.03
N PHE A 166 -4.52 -16.64 -8.77
CA PHE A 166 -3.52 -16.95 -9.79
C PHE A 166 -2.80 -18.23 -9.41
N THR A 167 -2.54 -19.13 -10.35
CA THR A 167 -1.79 -20.37 -10.11
C THR A 167 -0.98 -20.70 -11.35
N GLY A 168 0.28 -21.01 -11.14
CA GLY A 168 1.23 -21.22 -12.23
C GLY A 168 2.52 -21.87 -11.78
N PRO A 169 3.35 -22.36 -12.72
CA PRO A 169 4.69 -22.85 -12.41
C PRO A 169 5.59 -21.69 -11.94
N ALA A 170 6.43 -21.97 -10.94
CA ALA A 170 7.36 -20.98 -10.40
C ALA A 170 8.60 -20.82 -11.30
N ARG A 171 8.94 -19.58 -11.63
CA ARG A 171 10.19 -19.16 -12.27
C ARG A 171 11.02 -18.39 -11.25
N VAL A 172 11.97 -19.06 -10.62
CA VAL A 172 12.73 -18.51 -9.48
C VAL A 172 14.05 -17.90 -9.96
N PHE A 173 14.35 -16.70 -9.47
CA PHE A 173 15.55 -15.93 -9.77
C PHE A 173 16.17 -15.40 -8.48
N ASP A 174 17.50 -15.44 -8.39
CA ASP A 174 18.25 -15.03 -7.20
C ASP A 174 18.66 -13.55 -7.22
N SER A 175 18.32 -12.83 -8.31
CA SER A 175 18.52 -11.39 -8.41
C SER A 175 17.55 -10.74 -9.40
N GLU A 176 17.37 -9.41 -9.27
CA GLU A 176 16.63 -8.61 -10.24
C GLU A 176 17.23 -8.72 -11.65
N LEU A 177 18.56 -8.80 -11.76
CA LEU A 177 19.27 -8.89 -13.04
C LEU A 177 18.93 -10.19 -13.77
N GLU A 178 18.91 -11.31 -13.07
CA GLU A 178 18.55 -12.61 -13.64
C GLU A 178 17.11 -12.65 -14.13
N ALA A 179 16.18 -12.13 -13.32
CA ALA A 179 14.77 -12.04 -13.69
C ALA A 179 14.59 -11.16 -14.93
N ASN A 180 15.24 -9.99 -14.98
CA ASN A 180 15.21 -9.11 -16.15
C ASN A 180 15.76 -9.78 -17.41
N ASN A 181 16.87 -10.50 -17.31
CA ASN A 181 17.43 -11.24 -18.43
C ASN A 181 16.45 -12.33 -18.90
N ALA A 182 15.85 -13.10 -17.98
CA ALA A 182 14.88 -14.12 -18.33
C ALA A 182 13.63 -13.58 -19.02
N ILE A 183 13.11 -12.42 -18.58
CA ILE A 183 11.97 -11.75 -19.22
C ILE A 183 12.36 -11.28 -20.63
N ARG A 184 13.53 -10.64 -20.77
CA ARG A 184 14.03 -10.16 -22.07
C ARG A 184 14.24 -11.30 -23.07
N ASP A 185 14.76 -12.42 -22.60
CA ASP A 185 15.07 -13.57 -23.43
C ASP A 185 13.84 -14.49 -23.65
N HIS A 186 12.63 -13.99 -23.35
CA HIS A 186 11.36 -14.70 -23.49
C HIS A 186 11.29 -16.05 -22.76
N ARG A 187 12.02 -16.20 -21.65
CA ARG A 187 11.96 -17.41 -20.79
C ARG A 187 10.80 -17.39 -19.79
N VAL A 188 10.16 -16.24 -19.61
CA VAL A 188 8.91 -16.08 -18.86
C VAL A 188 7.74 -16.13 -19.83
N GLN A 189 6.74 -16.94 -19.53
CA GLN A 189 5.58 -17.22 -20.37
C GLN A 189 4.28 -16.89 -19.64
N ALA A 190 3.19 -16.72 -20.39
CA ALA A 190 1.86 -16.58 -19.82
C ALA A 190 1.53 -17.77 -18.90
N GLY A 191 0.99 -17.47 -17.71
CA GLY A 191 0.71 -18.41 -16.64
C GLY A 191 1.86 -18.60 -15.65
N ASP A 192 3.07 -18.07 -15.88
CA ASP A 192 4.19 -18.22 -14.95
C ASP A 192 3.99 -17.38 -13.66
N VAL A 193 4.56 -17.88 -12.55
CA VAL A 193 4.75 -17.11 -11.31
C VAL A 193 6.24 -16.79 -11.19
N VAL A 194 6.61 -15.56 -11.47
CA VAL A 194 7.99 -15.07 -11.35
C VAL A 194 8.31 -14.75 -9.89
N VAL A 195 9.33 -15.41 -9.36
CA VAL A 195 9.79 -15.22 -7.98
C VAL A 195 11.19 -14.62 -8.01
N ILE A 196 11.35 -13.42 -7.46
CA ILE A 196 12.64 -12.74 -7.31
C ILE A 196 12.99 -12.73 -5.83
N ARG A 197 13.98 -13.52 -5.44
CA ARG A 197 14.39 -13.69 -4.04
C ARG A 197 15.78 -13.12 -3.78
N ASN A 198 16.19 -13.10 -2.51
CA ASN A 198 17.45 -12.51 -2.06
C ASN A 198 17.56 -11.01 -2.35
N VAL A 199 16.42 -10.33 -2.46
CA VAL A 199 16.31 -8.88 -2.64
C VAL A 199 15.60 -8.19 -1.47
N GLY A 200 15.53 -8.89 -0.33
CA GLY A 200 15.04 -8.38 0.94
C GLY A 200 16.01 -7.45 1.67
N PRO A 201 15.66 -7.03 2.91
CA PRO A 201 16.48 -6.11 3.71
C PRO A 201 17.91 -6.57 3.98
N LYS A 202 18.15 -7.87 4.11
CA LYS A 202 19.49 -8.45 4.36
C LYS A 202 20.05 -9.16 3.13
N GLY A 203 19.22 -9.70 2.24
CA GLY A 203 19.67 -10.42 1.05
C GLY A 203 20.44 -9.53 0.07
N ALA A 204 19.83 -8.45 -0.41
CA ALA A 204 20.46 -7.48 -1.32
C ALA A 204 21.20 -6.33 -0.62
N PRO A 205 21.18 -6.30 0.72
CA PRO A 205 20.90 -5.12 1.55
C PRO A 205 19.89 -4.07 1.07
N GLY A 206 19.17 -3.47 2.03
CA GLY A 206 18.41 -2.24 1.81
C GLY A 206 17.06 -2.40 1.11
N MET A 207 16.67 -3.64 0.76
CA MET A 207 15.38 -3.97 0.17
C MET A 207 15.05 -3.08 -1.04
N PRO A 208 15.82 -3.18 -2.15
CA PRO A 208 15.68 -2.30 -3.31
C PRO A 208 14.26 -2.34 -3.90
N GLU A 209 13.82 -1.21 -4.44
CA GLU A 209 12.55 -1.09 -5.15
C GLU A 209 12.75 -1.36 -6.63
N MET A 210 12.08 -2.41 -7.13
CA MET A 210 12.23 -2.90 -8.50
C MET A 210 11.08 -2.37 -9.37
N LEU A 211 11.43 -1.56 -10.37
CA LEU A 211 10.51 -1.08 -11.44
C LEU A 211 10.74 -1.82 -12.76
N LYS A 212 11.95 -2.34 -12.97
CA LYS A 212 12.33 -2.90 -14.27
C LYS A 212 11.62 -4.23 -14.58
N PRO A 213 11.53 -5.21 -13.66
CA PRO A 213 10.82 -6.46 -13.93
C PRO A 213 9.35 -6.24 -14.27
N THR A 214 8.67 -5.37 -13.50
CA THR A 214 7.25 -5.04 -13.69
C THR A 214 7.01 -4.35 -15.04
N SER A 215 7.85 -3.39 -15.41
CA SER A 215 7.76 -2.69 -16.70
C SER A 215 8.03 -3.62 -17.89
N MET A 216 8.98 -4.55 -17.75
CA MET A 216 9.30 -5.50 -18.81
C MET A 216 8.20 -6.54 -19.03
N ILE A 217 7.55 -7.03 -17.96
CA ILE A 217 6.38 -7.92 -18.06
C ILE A 217 5.23 -7.21 -18.79
N ILE A 218 4.94 -5.95 -18.43
CA ILE A 218 3.91 -5.16 -19.12
C ILE A 218 4.28 -4.94 -20.59
N GLY A 219 5.53 -4.56 -20.87
CA GLY A 219 6.02 -4.34 -22.24
C GLY A 219 6.03 -5.60 -23.11
N ALA A 220 6.16 -6.78 -22.50
CA ALA A 220 6.03 -8.07 -23.18
C ALA A 220 4.56 -8.50 -23.40
N GLY A 221 3.59 -7.70 -22.96
CA GLY A 221 2.16 -8.03 -23.07
C GLY A 221 1.66 -9.06 -22.04
N LEU A 222 2.45 -9.35 -21.00
CA LEU A 222 2.18 -10.40 -20.00
C LEU A 222 1.59 -9.86 -18.68
N GLY A 223 1.21 -8.58 -18.62
CA GLY A 223 0.82 -7.90 -17.38
C GLY A 223 -0.39 -8.52 -16.64
N SER A 224 -1.33 -9.12 -17.36
CA SER A 224 -2.47 -9.86 -16.76
C SER A 224 -2.20 -11.35 -16.57
N ASP A 225 -1.15 -11.86 -17.20
CA ASP A 225 -0.96 -13.29 -17.41
C ASP A 225 0.20 -13.85 -16.58
N VAL A 226 0.95 -13.00 -15.87
CA VAL A 226 2.07 -13.40 -15.02
C VAL A 226 1.92 -12.79 -13.64
N ALA A 227 2.22 -13.57 -12.61
CA ALA A 227 2.34 -13.08 -11.23
C ALA A 227 3.80 -12.80 -10.88
N LEU A 228 4.04 -11.79 -10.06
CA LEU A 228 5.35 -11.38 -9.55
C LEU A 228 5.37 -11.45 -8.03
N ILE A 229 6.34 -12.17 -7.47
CA ILE A 229 6.52 -12.35 -6.02
C ILE A 229 7.96 -12.00 -5.65
N THR A 230 8.15 -11.25 -4.55
CA THR A 230 9.49 -10.93 -4.05
C THR A 230 9.56 -10.70 -2.54
N ASP A 231 10.71 -11.03 -1.95
CA ASP A 231 11.09 -10.58 -0.60
C ASP A 231 11.58 -9.11 -0.56
N GLY A 232 11.76 -8.49 -1.73
CA GLY A 232 12.02 -7.07 -1.92
C GLY A 232 10.75 -6.24 -2.09
N ARG A 233 10.84 -5.15 -2.90
CA ARG A 233 9.72 -4.24 -3.17
C ARG A 233 9.52 -4.06 -4.67
N PHE A 234 8.26 -3.91 -5.08
CA PHE A 234 7.91 -3.50 -6.43
C PHE A 234 7.40 -2.06 -6.44
N SER A 235 7.71 -1.31 -7.48
CA SER A 235 7.22 0.05 -7.63
C SER A 235 5.73 0.11 -7.98
N GLY A 236 5.06 1.16 -7.50
CA GLY A 236 3.59 1.28 -7.47
C GLY A 236 2.88 1.41 -8.82
N GLY A 237 3.59 1.46 -9.94
CA GLY A 237 3.05 1.59 -11.30
C GLY A 237 2.55 0.28 -11.94
N THR A 238 2.41 -0.78 -11.16
CA THR A 238 2.22 -2.13 -11.70
C THR A 238 0.75 -2.56 -11.72
N HIS A 239 0.35 -3.24 -12.79
CA HIS A 239 -0.92 -3.94 -12.92
C HIS A 239 -0.69 -5.46 -12.86
N GLY A 240 -1.64 -6.23 -12.31
CA GLY A 240 -1.54 -7.69 -12.18
C GLY A 240 -1.25 -8.16 -10.75
N PHE A 241 -0.97 -9.47 -10.60
CA PHE A 241 -0.68 -10.08 -9.30
C PHE A 241 0.75 -9.79 -8.86
N VAL A 242 0.94 -8.69 -8.12
CA VAL A 242 2.25 -8.20 -7.70
C VAL A 242 2.32 -8.20 -6.19
N VAL A 243 3.19 -9.06 -5.66
CA VAL A 243 3.37 -9.31 -4.23
C VAL A 243 4.81 -8.97 -3.85
N GLY A 244 4.96 -8.04 -2.91
CA GLY A 244 6.24 -7.71 -2.30
C GLY A 244 6.24 -8.00 -0.81
N HIS A 245 7.37 -7.70 -0.16
CA HIS A 245 7.54 -7.79 1.29
C HIS A 245 7.31 -9.20 1.84
N VAL A 246 7.57 -10.24 1.04
CA VAL A 246 7.45 -11.62 1.50
C VAL A 246 8.39 -11.83 2.68
N THR A 247 7.81 -12.21 3.82
CA THR A 247 8.52 -12.35 5.08
C THR A 247 8.28 -13.75 5.68
N PRO A 248 9.33 -14.46 6.16
CA PRO A 248 10.76 -14.09 6.14
C PRO A 248 11.38 -13.97 4.74
N GLU A 249 12.41 -13.14 4.61
CA GLU A 249 13.20 -13.03 3.37
C GLU A 249 14.02 -14.30 3.10
N ALA A 250 14.37 -14.56 1.83
CA ALA A 250 15.04 -15.80 1.42
C ALA A 250 16.40 -16.03 2.08
N CYS A 251 17.14 -14.95 2.35
CA CYS A 251 18.45 -15.01 3.01
C CYS A 251 18.37 -15.62 4.42
N VAL A 252 17.20 -15.53 5.07
CA VAL A 252 16.97 -16.09 6.41
C VAL A 252 16.34 -17.48 6.34
N VAL A 253 15.49 -17.74 5.34
CA VAL A 253 14.79 -19.03 5.19
C VAL A 253 14.61 -19.38 3.70
N ASP A 254 15.11 -20.55 3.29
CA ASP A 254 14.97 -21.03 1.91
C ASP A 254 13.56 -21.60 1.62
N ARG A 255 12.56 -20.71 1.50
CA ARG A 255 11.14 -21.08 1.26
C ARG A 255 10.56 -20.55 -0.05
N LEU A 256 11.27 -19.67 -0.74
CA LEU A 256 10.82 -19.06 -2.00
C LEU A 256 10.99 -19.97 -3.23
N VAL A 257 11.07 -21.29 -3.04
CA VAL A 257 11.35 -22.27 -4.09
C VAL A 257 10.12 -23.11 -4.47
N CYS A 258 9.11 -23.26 -3.59
CA CYS A 258 7.96 -24.11 -3.90
C CYS A 258 6.68 -23.78 -3.08
N CYS A 259 5.52 -23.82 -3.76
CA CYS A 259 4.13 -23.94 -3.26
C CYS A 259 3.26 -22.68 -3.01
N LYS A 260 1.93 -22.92 -2.95
CA LYS A 260 0.77 -22.01 -3.14
C LYS A 260 0.70 -20.78 -2.21
N MET A 261 0.64 -19.59 -2.81
CA MET A 261 0.11 -18.39 -2.12
C MET A 261 -1.40 -18.32 -2.36
N VAL A 262 -2.21 -18.28 -1.30
CA VAL A 262 -3.66 -18.02 -1.43
C VAL A 262 -3.86 -16.51 -1.32
N ILE A 263 -4.44 -15.92 -2.37
CA ILE A 263 -4.77 -14.50 -2.48
C ILE A 263 -6.23 -14.29 -2.10
#